data_AF-A0A818E4K6-F1
#
_entry.id   AF-A0A818E4K6-F1
#
_cell.length_a   1.000
_cell.length_b   1.000
_cell.length_c   1.000
_cell.angle_alpha   90.00
_cell.angle_beta   90.00
_cell.angle_gamma   90.00
#
_symmetry.space_group_name_H-M   'P 1'
#
loop_
_entity.id
_entity.type
_entity.pdbx_description
1 polymer ?
#
loop_
_entity_poly.entity_id
_entity_poly.type
_entity_poly.pdbx_seq_one_letter_code
_entity_poly.pdbx_strand_id
1 'polypeptide(L)'
;MTLINVPVYLHSSLKDRPRSGRPLEPDIERLKVLIEDNPRLTTRELSSMLGCNQSTIDRHLHEMGKVNKLGTWVPHQLTSDNIQQRITICNSLLSQRNRYGFLQQIVTGDEKWVLYVNHTHTRQWVNPEDLPEPEPKNDLHPKKLMLSIWWDYAGII
;
A
#
# COMPACT_ATOMS: atom_id res chain seq x y z
N MET A 1 48.60 -4.67 -75.22
CA MET A 1 47.29 -4.13 -74.79
C MET A 1 46.61 -5.23 -73.98
N THR A 2 46.83 -5.23 -72.67
CA THR A 2 46.35 -6.31 -71.78
C THR A 2 45.58 -5.63 -70.65
N LEU A 3 44.26 -5.79 -70.66
CA LEU A 3 43.36 -5.21 -69.66
C LEU A 3 43.54 -5.97 -68.35
N ILE A 4 43.99 -5.28 -67.30
CA ILE A 4 44.04 -5.81 -65.94
C ILE A 4 42.61 -5.74 -65.37
N ASN A 5 42.02 -6.91 -65.16
CA ASN A 5 40.70 -7.05 -64.56
C ASN A 5 40.86 -6.96 -63.03
N VAL A 6 40.52 -5.81 -62.44
CA VAL A 6 40.56 -5.61 -60.98
C VAL A 6 39.27 -6.21 -60.40
N PRO A 7 39.32 -7.21 -59.50
CA PRO A 7 38.13 -7.80 -58.93
C PRO A 7 37.47 -6.79 -57.99
N VAL A 8 36.22 -6.42 -58.30
CA VAL A 8 35.36 -5.64 -57.42
C VAL A 8 35.06 -6.51 -56.22
N TYR A 9 35.66 -6.20 -55.06
CA TYR A 9 35.27 -6.81 -53.80
C TYR A 9 33.80 -6.50 -53.54
N LEU A 10 32.95 -7.54 -53.51
CA LEU A 10 31.57 -7.41 -53.05
C LEU A 10 31.60 -6.74 -51.67
N HIS A 11 30.96 -5.57 -51.61
CA HIS A 11 30.75 -4.84 -50.37
C HIS A 11 30.10 -5.80 -49.38
N SER A 12 30.84 -6.18 -48.34
CA SER A 12 30.32 -6.97 -47.24
C SER A 12 29.10 -6.24 -46.68
N SER A 13 28.01 -6.96 -46.55
CA SER A 13 26.71 -6.49 -46.06
C SER A 13 26.85 -5.52 -44.88
N LEU A 14 26.33 -4.29 -45.03
CA LEU A 14 26.20 -3.22 -44.01
C LEU A 14 25.19 -3.56 -42.89
N LYS A 15 25.01 -4.85 -42.57
CA LYS A 15 24.11 -5.27 -41.49
C LYS A 15 24.91 -5.28 -40.21
N ASP A 16 24.48 -4.45 -39.26
CA ASP A 16 24.96 -4.51 -37.88
C ASP A 16 24.85 -5.96 -37.38
N ARG A 17 25.91 -6.43 -36.72
CA ARG A 17 25.84 -7.69 -35.97
C ARG A 17 24.75 -7.56 -34.90
N PRO A 18 24.06 -8.65 -34.53
CA PRO A 18 23.10 -8.62 -33.43
C PRO A 18 23.78 -8.00 -32.21
N ARG A 19 23.26 -6.82 -31.81
CA ARG A 19 23.77 -6.10 -30.65
C ARG A 19 23.43 -6.95 -29.42
N SER A 20 24.34 -7.02 -28.46
CA SER A 20 24.18 -7.80 -27.23
C SER A 20 23.04 -7.34 -26.31
N GLY A 21 22.19 -6.40 -26.77
CA GLY A 21 21.07 -5.88 -26.01
C GLY A 21 21.46 -5.22 -24.69
N ARG A 22 20.44 -4.89 -23.90
CA ARG A 22 20.59 -4.51 -22.50
C ARG A 22 21.00 -5.77 -21.70
N PRO A 23 21.90 -5.67 -20.70
CA PRO A 23 22.25 -6.79 -19.84
C PRO A 23 21.02 -7.46 -19.21
N LEU A 24 21.16 -8.76 -18.86
CA LEU A 24 20.10 -9.62 -18.35
C LEU A 24 19.17 -8.88 -17.36
N GLU A 25 17.86 -9.07 -17.56
CA GLU A 25 16.84 -8.60 -16.63
C GLU A 25 17.20 -9.02 -15.21
N PRO A 26 16.98 -8.15 -14.21
CA PRO A 26 17.08 -8.59 -12.81
C PRO A 26 16.18 -9.81 -12.63
N ASP A 27 16.55 -10.72 -11.74
CA ASP A 27 15.80 -11.93 -11.47
C ASP A 27 14.40 -11.57 -10.92
N ILE A 28 13.43 -11.39 -11.83
CA ILE A 28 12.07 -10.95 -11.53
C ILE A 28 11.36 -12.01 -10.68
N GLU A 29 11.65 -13.29 -10.92
CA GLU A 29 11.10 -14.38 -10.13
C GLU A 29 11.60 -14.31 -8.69
N ARG A 30 12.89 -14.04 -8.48
CA ARG A 30 13.42 -13.81 -7.13
C ARG A 30 12.87 -12.55 -6.49
N LEU A 31 12.64 -11.47 -7.25
CA LEU A 31 11.95 -10.28 -6.75
C LEU A 31 10.54 -10.59 -6.26
N LYS A 32 9.76 -11.39 -7.01
CA LYS A 32 8.41 -11.82 -6.62
C LYS A 32 8.44 -12.62 -5.32
N VAL A 33 9.31 -13.61 -5.23
CA VAL A 33 9.47 -14.45 -4.02
C VAL A 33 9.79 -13.59 -2.79
N LEU A 34 10.69 -12.61 -2.91
CA LEU A 34 11.04 -11.72 -1.81
C LEU A 34 9.86 -10.87 -1.33
N ILE A 35 9.03 -10.37 -2.24
CA ILE A 35 7.87 -9.54 -1.90
C ILE A 35 6.74 -10.37 -1.29
N GLU A 36 6.54 -11.59 -1.77
CA GLU A 36 5.52 -12.50 -1.24
C GLU A 36 5.88 -12.98 0.17
N ASP A 37 7.16 -13.24 0.42
CA ASP A 37 7.67 -13.59 1.76
C ASP A 37 7.61 -12.39 2.72
N ASN A 38 8.06 -11.21 2.27
CA ASN A 38 8.04 -10.00 3.08
C ASN A 38 7.62 -8.76 2.26
N PRO A 39 6.33 -8.38 2.28
CA PRO A 39 5.82 -7.25 1.52
C PRO A 39 6.24 -5.88 2.09
N ARG A 40 7.00 -5.84 3.21
CA ARG A 40 7.45 -4.60 3.86
C ARG A 40 8.87 -4.17 3.43
N LEU A 41 9.56 -4.98 2.63
CA LEU A 41 10.90 -4.67 2.15
C LEU A 41 10.91 -3.36 1.35
N THR A 42 11.90 -2.53 1.63
CA THR A 42 12.13 -1.29 0.88
C THR A 42 12.79 -1.57 -0.46
N THR A 43 12.61 -0.65 -1.42
CA THR A 43 13.29 -0.74 -2.74
C THR A 43 14.81 -0.75 -2.61
N ARG A 44 15.37 -0.13 -1.55
CA ARG A 44 16.81 -0.17 -1.25
C ARG A 44 17.28 -1.53 -0.76
N GLU A 45 16.54 -2.16 0.15
CA GLU A 45 16.88 -3.52 0.61
C GLU A 45 16.81 -4.53 -0.54
N LEU A 46 15.75 -4.47 -1.35
CA LEU A 46 15.59 -5.30 -2.55
C LEU A 46 16.74 -5.09 -3.55
N SER A 47 17.15 -3.84 -3.76
CA SER A 47 18.28 -3.47 -4.61
C SER A 47 19.59 -4.12 -4.12
N SER A 48 19.88 -4.04 -2.83
CA SER A 48 21.06 -4.68 -2.22
C SER A 48 21.01 -6.21 -2.33
N MET A 49 19.86 -6.84 -2.10
CA MET A 49 19.71 -8.30 -2.17
C MET A 49 19.81 -8.86 -3.59
N LEU A 50 19.35 -8.10 -4.59
CA LEU A 50 19.35 -8.51 -6.00
C LEU A 50 20.55 -7.96 -6.79
N GLY A 51 21.41 -7.15 -6.17
CA GLY A 51 22.61 -6.60 -6.79
C GLY A 51 22.32 -5.67 -7.98
N CYS A 52 21.17 -5.01 -7.99
CA CYS A 52 20.77 -4.11 -9.08
C CYS A 52 20.40 -2.72 -8.56
N ASN A 53 20.26 -1.74 -9.44
CA ASN A 53 19.93 -0.36 -9.03
C ASN A 53 18.50 -0.26 -8.44
N GLN A 54 18.31 0.58 -7.42
CA GLN A 54 17.01 0.88 -6.82
C GLN A 54 15.94 1.27 -7.84
N SER A 55 16.28 2.06 -8.87
CA SER A 55 15.33 2.45 -9.92
C SER A 55 14.85 1.27 -10.77
N THR A 56 15.70 0.25 -10.92
CA THR A 56 15.35 -0.98 -11.62
C THR A 56 14.32 -1.77 -10.82
N ILE A 57 14.49 -1.88 -9.49
CA ILE A 57 13.50 -2.49 -8.60
C ILE A 57 12.17 -1.76 -8.70
N ASP A 58 12.19 -0.43 -8.58
CA ASP A 58 10.97 0.38 -8.63
C ASP A 58 10.21 0.18 -9.94
N ARG A 59 10.90 0.19 -11.08
CA ARG A 59 10.28 -0.10 -12.38
C ARG A 59 9.62 -1.47 -12.41
N HIS A 60 10.31 -2.52 -11.99
CA HIS A 60 9.76 -3.88 -12.03
C HIS A 60 8.60 -4.08 -11.04
N LEU A 61 8.63 -3.42 -9.88
CA LEU A 61 7.48 -3.40 -8.96
C LEU A 61 6.24 -2.83 -9.65
N HIS A 62 6.39 -1.70 -10.37
CA HIS A 62 5.30 -1.09 -11.12
C HIS A 62 4.82 -1.97 -12.29
N GLU A 63 5.75 -2.59 -13.04
CA GLU A 63 5.41 -3.54 -14.13
C GLU A 63 4.63 -4.76 -13.61
N MET A 64 4.89 -5.21 -12.38
CA MET A 64 4.14 -6.26 -11.70
C MET A 64 2.82 -5.78 -11.05
N GLY A 65 2.47 -4.50 -11.20
CA GLY A 65 1.27 -3.92 -10.60
C GLY A 65 1.35 -3.75 -9.07
N LYS A 66 2.55 -3.79 -8.48
CA LYS A 66 2.75 -3.54 -7.04
C LYS A 66 2.79 -2.03 -6.80
N VAL A 67 2.15 -1.62 -5.71
CA VAL A 67 2.17 -0.23 -5.22
C VAL A 67 2.41 -0.23 -3.71
N ASN A 68 3.18 0.74 -3.22
CA ASN A 68 3.42 0.88 -1.78
C ASN A 68 2.24 1.58 -1.12
N LYS A 69 1.63 0.95 -0.11
CA LYS A 69 0.52 1.49 0.67
C LYS A 69 0.81 1.34 2.15
N LEU A 70 0.42 2.34 2.94
CA LEU A 70 0.44 2.23 4.39
C LEU A 70 -0.63 1.24 4.85
N GLY A 71 -0.26 0.37 5.79
CA GLY A 71 -1.21 -0.51 6.46
C GLY A 71 -2.23 0.29 7.27
N THR A 72 -3.45 -0.24 7.40
CA THR A 72 -4.48 0.36 8.24
C THR A 72 -4.26 -0.06 9.70
N TRP A 73 -4.45 0.87 10.63
CA TRP A 73 -4.46 0.56 12.06
C TRP A 73 -5.68 -0.28 12.41
N VAL A 74 -5.45 -1.41 13.07
CA VAL A 74 -6.51 -2.23 13.66
C VAL A 74 -6.56 -1.96 15.18
N PRO A 75 -7.75 -1.91 15.81
CA PRO A 75 -7.87 -1.53 17.22
C PRO A 75 -7.13 -2.45 18.20
N HIS A 76 -7.09 -3.76 17.92
CA HIS A 76 -6.47 -4.75 18.79
C HIS A 76 -5.96 -5.95 18.00
N GLN A 77 -4.91 -6.59 18.52
CA GLN A 77 -4.44 -7.87 18.03
C GLN A 77 -5.28 -8.98 18.69
N LEU A 78 -6.21 -9.56 17.92
CA LEU A 78 -7.13 -10.57 18.45
C LEU A 78 -6.41 -11.89 18.74
N THR A 79 -6.80 -12.55 19.83
CA THR A 79 -6.44 -13.95 20.10
C THR A 79 -7.28 -14.91 19.27
N SER A 80 -6.85 -16.18 19.16
CA SER A 80 -7.64 -17.25 18.53
C SER A 80 -9.05 -17.36 19.12
N ASP A 81 -9.17 -17.23 20.44
CA ASP A 81 -10.43 -17.36 21.14
C ASP A 81 -11.35 -16.17 20.85
N ASN A 82 -10.81 -14.95 20.81
CA ASN A 82 -11.58 -13.76 20.42
C ASN A 82 -12.10 -13.88 18.98
N ILE A 83 -11.28 -14.42 18.07
CA ILE A 83 -11.69 -14.66 16.68
C ILE A 83 -12.85 -15.66 16.65
N GLN A 84 -12.71 -16.80 17.33
CA GLN A 84 -13.73 -17.83 17.36
C GLN A 84 -15.05 -17.32 17.96
N GLN A 85 -14.98 -16.60 19.09
CA GLN A 85 -16.16 -15.99 19.72
C GLN A 85 -16.87 -15.02 18.77
N ARG A 86 -16.12 -14.14 18.10
CA ARG A 86 -16.69 -13.20 17.12
C ARG A 86 -17.37 -13.92 15.97
N ILE A 87 -16.75 -14.96 15.41
CA ILE A 87 -17.34 -15.78 14.33
C ILE A 87 -18.65 -16.42 14.80
N THR A 88 -18.64 -17.05 15.98
CA THR A 88 -19.83 -17.70 16.55
C THR A 88 -20.97 -16.71 16.76
N ILE A 89 -20.69 -15.55 17.38
CA ILE A 89 -21.70 -14.51 17.63
C ILE A 89 -22.25 -13.97 16.30
N CYS A 90 -21.38 -13.62 15.34
CA CYS A 90 -21.80 -13.09 14.04
C CYS A 90 -22.67 -14.10 13.27
N ASN A 91 -22.31 -15.38 13.25
CA ASN A 91 -23.10 -16.43 12.58
C ASN A 91 -24.48 -16.61 13.24
N SER A 92 -24.54 -16.55 14.57
CA SER A 92 -25.81 -16.62 15.31
C SER A 92 -26.71 -15.43 14.98
N LEU A 93 -26.18 -14.21 15.05
CA LEU A 93 -26.92 -12.98 14.72
C LEU A 93 -27.38 -12.95 13.26
N LEU A 94 -26.55 -13.39 12.32
CA LEU A 94 -26.91 -13.49 10.90
C LEU A 94 -28.05 -14.49 10.68
N SER A 95 -27.98 -15.65 11.33
CA SER A 95 -29.04 -16.67 11.27
C SER A 95 -30.35 -16.20 11.91
N GLN A 96 -30.28 -15.36 12.96
CA GLN A 96 -31.46 -14.74 13.55
C GLN A 96 -32.06 -13.68 12.62
N ARG A 97 -31.23 -12.85 11.99
CA ARG A 97 -31.66 -11.81 11.05
C ARG A 97 -32.44 -12.39 9.87
N ASN A 98 -32.00 -13.55 9.37
CA ASN A 98 -32.67 -14.23 8.25
C ASN A 98 -34.05 -14.80 8.65
N ARG A 99 -34.32 -14.97 9.94
CA ARG A 99 -35.59 -15.50 10.47
C ARG A 99 -36.53 -14.39 10.95
N TYR A 100 -35.99 -13.30 11.50
CA TYR A 100 -36.77 -12.23 12.11
C TYR A 100 -36.19 -10.85 11.78
N GLY A 101 -37.06 -9.87 11.54
CA GLY A 101 -36.68 -8.47 11.28
C GLY A 101 -36.34 -7.68 12.55
N PHE A 102 -35.41 -8.17 13.39
CA PHE A 102 -35.14 -7.56 14.70
C PHE A 102 -34.31 -6.26 14.65
N LEU A 103 -33.72 -5.92 13.49
CA LEU A 103 -32.83 -4.76 13.38
C LEU A 103 -33.52 -3.43 13.74
N GLN A 104 -34.82 -3.28 13.45
CA GLN A 104 -35.60 -2.10 13.81
C GLN A 104 -35.91 -2.01 15.32
N GLN A 105 -35.63 -3.05 16.09
CA GLN A 105 -35.85 -3.09 17.53
C GLN A 105 -34.56 -2.84 18.32
N ILE A 106 -33.42 -2.71 17.64
CA ILE A 106 -32.15 -2.47 18.29
C ILE A 106 -32.05 -0.99 18.65
N VAL A 107 -31.91 -0.73 19.94
CA VAL A 107 -31.32 0.50 20.45
C VAL A 107 -29.87 0.20 20.77
N THR A 108 -28.96 1.05 20.29
CA THR A 108 -27.53 0.97 20.61
C THR A 108 -27.06 2.29 21.21
N GLY A 109 -25.90 2.27 21.85
CA GLY A 109 -25.28 3.48 22.37
C GLY A 109 -23.80 3.26 22.59
N ASP A 110 -23.05 4.36 22.56
CA ASP A 110 -21.61 4.37 22.77
C ASP A 110 -21.17 5.71 23.35
N GLU A 111 -19.95 5.75 23.86
CA GLU A 111 -19.33 6.93 24.43
C GLU A 111 -18.12 7.35 23.62
N LYS A 112 -18.02 8.65 23.32
CA LYS A 112 -16.90 9.21 22.58
C LYS A 112 -16.34 10.43 23.29
N TRP A 113 -15.02 10.42 23.51
CA TRP A 113 -14.31 11.64 23.89
C TRP A 113 -14.27 12.62 22.71
N VAL A 114 -14.83 13.82 22.90
CA VAL A 114 -14.79 14.94 21.97
C VAL A 114 -13.82 15.98 22.49
N LEU A 115 -12.79 16.31 21.71
CA LEU A 115 -11.81 17.35 22.06
C LEU A 115 -12.39 18.74 21.76
N TYR A 116 -12.06 19.73 22.60
CA TYR A 116 -12.43 21.13 22.34
C TYR A 116 -11.70 21.68 21.11
N VAL A 117 -10.42 21.33 20.98
CA VAL A 117 -9.58 21.67 19.83
C VAL A 117 -9.07 20.36 19.27
N ASN A 118 -9.37 20.10 18.00
CA ASN A 118 -8.92 18.91 17.29
C ASN A 118 -7.91 19.31 16.22
N HIS A 119 -6.62 19.30 16.56
CA HIS A 119 -5.57 19.55 15.57
C HIS A 119 -5.47 18.37 14.60
N THR A 120 -5.66 18.63 13.31
CA THR A 120 -5.49 17.63 12.25
C THR A 120 -4.28 17.99 11.42
N HIS A 121 -3.36 17.04 11.22
CA HIS A 121 -2.26 17.23 10.31
C HIS A 121 -2.76 17.30 8.86
N THR A 122 -2.55 18.45 8.23
CA THR A 122 -2.93 18.65 6.82
C THR A 122 -1.69 18.75 5.93
N ARG A 123 -1.79 18.22 4.71
CA ARG A 123 -0.68 18.33 3.75
C ARG A 123 -0.60 19.76 3.25
N GLN A 124 0.60 20.31 3.24
CA GLN A 124 0.89 21.65 2.72
C GLN A 124 1.66 21.53 1.41
N TRP A 125 1.31 22.36 0.42
CA TRP A 125 2.10 22.53 -0.79
C TRP A 125 3.18 23.59 -0.52
N VAL A 126 4.44 23.18 -0.50
CA VAL A 126 5.60 24.06 -0.29
C VAL A 126 6.61 23.87 -1.42
N ASN A 127 7.45 24.88 -1.66
CA ASN A 127 8.55 24.74 -2.62
C ASN A 127 9.60 23.74 -2.09
N PRO A 128 10.45 23.16 -2.94
CA PRO A 128 11.43 22.14 -2.52
C PRO A 128 12.37 22.57 -1.40
N GLU A 129 12.70 23.86 -1.32
CA GLU A 129 13.62 24.42 -0.33
C GLU A 129 12.91 24.99 0.92
N ASP A 130 11.58 25.07 0.90
CA ASP A 130 10.80 25.66 1.97
C ASP A 130 10.36 24.59 2.99
N LEU A 131 10.35 24.97 4.27
CA LEU A 131 9.79 24.14 5.33
C LEU A 131 8.27 24.36 5.42
N PRO A 132 7.47 23.30 5.64
CA PRO A 132 6.05 23.46 5.94
C PRO A 132 5.87 24.21 7.27
N GLU A 133 4.74 24.92 7.39
CA GLU A 133 4.39 25.58 8.64
C GLU A 133 4.19 24.52 9.74
N PRO A 134 4.84 24.69 10.91
CA PRO A 134 4.74 23.72 11.99
C PRO A 134 3.35 23.76 12.62
N GLU A 135 2.69 22.59 12.67
CA GLU A 135 1.42 22.43 13.38
C GLU A 135 1.70 22.01 14.84
N PRO A 136 1.02 22.60 15.84
CA PRO A 136 1.21 22.26 17.24
C PRO A 136 0.73 20.83 17.50
N LYS A 137 1.55 20.05 18.22
CA LYS A 137 1.14 18.75 18.73
C LYS A 137 0.07 18.95 19.83
N ASN A 138 -0.95 18.10 19.84
CA ASN A 138 -1.92 18.09 20.94
C ASN A 138 -1.20 17.87 22.29
N ASP A 139 -1.65 18.59 23.32
CA ASP A 139 -1.21 18.39 24.70
C ASP A 139 -1.46 16.93 25.16
N LEU A 140 -0.71 16.46 26.16
CA LEU A 140 -0.89 15.11 26.71
C LEU A 140 -2.29 14.93 27.36
N HIS A 141 -2.85 16.01 27.89
CA HIS A 141 -4.15 16.04 28.57
C HIS A 141 -5.04 17.16 28.01
N PRO A 142 -5.51 17.02 26.76
CA PRO A 142 -6.32 18.06 26.13
C PRO A 142 -7.68 18.17 26.82
N LYS A 143 -8.24 19.39 26.84
CA LYS A 143 -9.63 19.58 27.28
C LYS A 143 -10.57 18.79 26.38
N LYS A 144 -11.42 17.98 27.00
CA LYS A 144 -12.33 17.06 26.32
C LYS A 144 -13.63 16.89 27.09
N LEU A 145 -14.69 16.55 26.36
CA LEU A 145 -16.00 16.18 26.88
C LEU A 145 -16.27 14.72 26.53
N MET A 146 -16.93 13.99 27.42
CA MET A 146 -17.45 12.66 27.11
C MET A 146 -18.87 12.84 26.55
N LEU A 147 -19.05 12.49 25.28
CA LEU A 147 -20.36 12.40 24.66
C LEU A 147 -20.87 10.97 24.81
N SER A 148 -21.98 10.78 25.51
CA SER A 148 -22.71 9.51 25.56
C SER A 148 -23.98 9.67 24.71
N ILE A 149 -24.18 8.78 23.75
CA ILE A 149 -25.29 8.86 22.80
C ILE A 149 -25.93 7.49 22.60
N TRP A 150 -27.26 7.47 22.55
CA TRP A 150 -28.06 6.30 22.20
C TRP A 150 -28.89 6.61 20.96
N TRP A 151 -29.07 5.62 20.10
CA TRP A 151 -29.85 5.76 18.87
C TRP A 151 -30.43 4.43 18.42
N ASP A 152 -31.49 4.50 17.63
CA ASP A 152 -32.14 3.36 16.98
C ASP A 152 -32.22 3.55 15.45
N TYR A 153 -33.11 2.82 14.78
CA TYR A 153 -33.31 2.94 13.33
C TYR A 153 -34.01 4.24 12.91
N ALA A 154 -34.69 4.93 13.83
CA ALA A 154 -35.44 6.16 13.58
C ALA A 154 -34.62 7.42 13.90
N GLY A 155 -33.69 7.34 14.85
CA GLY A 155 -32.77 8.44 15.12
C GLY A 155 -32.12 8.38 16.50
N ILE A 156 -31.61 9.53 16.93
CA ILE A 156 -31.04 9.73 18.28
C ILE A 156 -32.18 9.74 19.30
N ILE A 157 -31.95 9.09 20.44
CA ILE A 157 -32.88 9.02 21.58
C ILE A 157 -32.48 10.04 22.64
#